data_AF-A0A7Z0IZK2-F1
#
_entry.id   AF-A0A7Z0IZK2-F1
#
_cell.length_a   1.000
_cell.length_b   1.000
_cell.length_c   1.000
_cell.angle_alpha   90.00
_cell.angle_beta   90.00
_cell.angle_gamma   90.00
#
_symmetry.space_group_name_H-M   'P 1'
#
loop_
_entity.id
_entity.type
_entity.pdbx_description
1 polymer ?
#
loop_
_entity_poly.entity_id
_entity_poly.type
_entity_poly.pdbx_seq_one_letter_code
_entity_poly.pdbx_strand_id
1 'polypeptide(L)'
;MTAARAFRGMGQLPVVAAIALAAALYSHGPAGAAQWSQDPSSHCKFVAPLSLTSGPTFWMGACVDGKASGEGMLRRRDGGQAGPAFFGRMKEGVPEIGVVDLAEGFRAGSFSGDDIGGQAEPDPQDRINAFRIAAEAARQVSAQYAAEKNAGSARHYEELAKTLEQQTD
;
A
#
# COMPACT_ATOMS: atom_id res chain seq x y z
N MET A 1 -60.40 50.75 8.21
CA MET A 1 -60.36 52.22 8.08
C MET A 1 -58.87 52.60 7.99
N THR A 2 -58.36 52.76 6.76
CA THR A 2 -57.86 54.05 6.18
C THR A 2 -56.64 54.62 6.92
N ALA A 3 -55.42 54.50 6.39
CA ALA A 3 -54.75 55.41 5.43
C ALA A 3 -54.44 56.79 6.08
N ALA A 4 -53.29 57.47 5.96
CA ALA A 4 -52.20 57.46 4.98
C ALA A 4 -51.01 58.35 5.47
N ARG A 5 -49.83 58.17 4.84
CA ARG A 5 -48.83 59.19 4.38
C ARG A 5 -48.15 60.10 5.45
N ALA A 6 -46.91 60.58 5.35
CA ALA A 6 -46.03 60.84 4.19
C ALA A 6 -44.58 61.24 4.63
N PHE A 7 -43.61 60.82 3.79
CA PHE A 7 -42.44 61.54 3.25
C PHE A 7 -41.22 62.07 4.07
N ARG A 8 -40.07 61.86 3.39
CA ARG A 8 -38.74 62.55 3.38
C ARG A 8 -37.68 61.99 4.33
N GLY A 9 -36.44 61.76 3.90
CA GLY A 9 -35.77 62.21 2.67
C GLY A 9 -34.46 61.47 2.36
N MET A 10 -33.92 61.80 1.19
CA MET A 10 -32.74 61.24 0.55
C MET A 10 -31.47 61.27 1.41
N GLY A 11 -30.63 60.25 1.20
CA GLY A 11 -29.21 60.26 1.55
C GLY A 11 -28.52 58.99 1.06
N GLN A 12 -28.29 58.86 -0.25
CA GLN A 12 -27.36 57.88 -0.81
C GLN A 12 -25.93 58.39 -0.64
N LEU A 13 -25.05 57.60 -0.02
CA LEU A 13 -23.63 57.52 -0.37
C LEU A 13 -23.14 56.07 -0.19
N PRO A 14 -22.37 55.52 -1.15
CA PRO A 14 -21.96 54.12 -1.16
C PRO A 14 -20.65 53.94 -0.38
N VAL A 15 -20.62 53.02 0.59
CA VAL A 15 -19.35 52.55 1.16
C VAL A 15 -18.93 51.31 0.38
N VAL A 16 -17.88 51.50 -0.42
CA VAL A 16 -17.18 50.47 -1.18
C VAL A 16 -16.63 49.43 -0.20
N ALA A 17 -17.19 48.22 -0.20
CA ALA A 17 -16.63 47.09 0.53
C ALA A 17 -15.49 46.49 -0.29
N ALA A 18 -14.26 46.67 0.18
CA ALA A 18 -13.09 45.97 -0.35
C ALA A 18 -13.21 44.48 -0.03
N ILE A 19 -13.49 43.64 -1.03
CA ILE A 19 -13.43 42.19 -0.89
C ILE A 19 -11.97 41.78 -0.99
N ALA A 20 -11.39 41.41 0.15
CA ALA A 20 -10.05 40.85 0.24
C ALA A 20 -9.97 39.54 -0.56
N LEU A 21 -9.05 39.47 -1.53
CA LEU A 21 -8.68 38.22 -2.19
C LEU A 21 -8.01 37.30 -1.16
N ALA A 22 -8.70 36.25 -0.74
CA ALA A 22 -8.09 35.14 -0.03
C ALA A 22 -7.20 34.37 -1.01
N ALA A 23 -5.89 34.52 -0.89
CA ALA A 23 -4.92 33.67 -1.55
C ALA A 23 -5.08 32.25 -0.99
N ALA A 24 -5.68 31.35 -1.78
CA ALA A 24 -5.67 29.93 -1.50
C ALA A 24 -4.22 29.43 -1.61
N LEU A 25 -3.54 29.32 -0.48
CA LEU A 25 -2.29 28.58 -0.36
C LEU A 25 -2.61 27.10 -0.61
N TYR A 26 -2.39 26.65 -1.84
CA TYR A 26 -2.30 25.23 -2.14
C TYR A 26 -1.12 24.67 -1.34
N SER A 27 -1.45 24.02 -0.23
CA SER A 27 -0.51 23.20 0.51
C SER A 27 -0.16 22.01 -0.38
N HIS A 28 1.00 22.07 -1.02
CA HIS A 28 1.62 20.90 -1.62
C HIS A 28 1.96 19.96 -0.46
N GLY A 29 1.09 18.99 -0.20
CA GLY A 29 1.36 17.93 0.77
C GLY A 29 2.67 17.22 0.40
N PRO A 30 3.49 16.82 1.38
CA PRO A 30 4.73 16.12 1.10
C PRO A 30 4.42 14.81 0.36
N ALA A 31 5.37 14.39 -0.49
CA ALA A 31 5.33 13.11 -1.21
C ALA A 31 4.88 11.97 -0.27
N GLY A 32 3.99 11.11 -0.79
CA GLY A 32 3.09 10.24 -0.04
C GLY A 32 3.73 9.52 1.14
N ALA A 33 3.19 9.75 2.34
CA ALA A 33 3.50 8.90 3.49
C ALA A 33 2.99 7.49 3.19
N ALA A 34 3.86 6.49 3.32
CA ALA A 34 3.52 5.09 3.09
C ALA A 34 2.24 4.71 3.87
N GLN A 35 1.27 4.11 3.18
CA GLN A 35 -0.07 3.95 3.72
C GLN A 35 -0.15 2.74 4.64
N TRP A 36 -0.36 3.00 5.93
CA TRP A 36 -0.71 1.97 6.89
C TRP A 36 -2.08 1.37 6.56
N SER A 37 -2.13 0.05 6.66
CA SER A 37 -3.32 -0.77 6.50
C SER A 37 -3.30 -1.87 7.56
N GLN A 38 -4.35 -2.67 7.59
CA GLN A 38 -4.43 -3.83 8.46
C GLN A 38 -5.15 -4.97 7.75
N ASP A 39 -4.76 -6.19 8.10
CA ASP A 39 -5.43 -7.40 7.66
C ASP A 39 -6.89 -7.38 8.15
N PRO A 40 -7.90 -7.49 7.26
CA PRO A 40 -9.30 -7.48 7.66
C PRO A 40 -9.70 -8.61 8.61
N SER A 41 -8.98 -9.74 8.58
CA SER A 41 -9.27 -10.94 9.35
C SER A 41 -8.47 -11.03 10.66
N SER A 42 -7.17 -10.75 10.62
CA SER A 42 -6.28 -10.89 11.78
C SER A 42 -6.02 -9.56 12.50
N HIS A 43 -6.41 -8.43 11.90
CA HIS A 43 -6.08 -7.07 12.34
C HIS A 43 -4.58 -6.78 12.43
N CYS A 44 -3.73 -7.63 11.82
CA CYS A 44 -2.30 -7.40 11.76
C CYS A 44 -1.99 -6.15 10.94
N LYS A 45 -1.21 -5.21 11.49
CA LYS A 45 -0.92 -3.93 10.85
C LYS A 45 0.32 -4.00 9.98
N PHE A 46 0.27 -3.31 8.84
CA PHE A 46 1.38 -3.22 7.91
C PHE A 46 1.30 -1.96 7.05
N VAL A 47 2.42 -1.59 6.45
CA VAL A 47 2.50 -0.66 5.33
C VAL A 47 2.43 -1.47 4.04
N ALA A 48 1.48 -1.15 3.17
CA ALA A 48 1.38 -1.77 1.85
C ALA A 48 2.26 -1.01 0.84
N PRO A 49 3.13 -1.68 0.07
CA PRO A 49 3.82 -1.06 -1.05
C PRO A 49 2.82 -0.47 -2.04
N LEU A 50 3.11 0.70 -2.62
CA LEU A 50 2.19 1.34 -3.58
C LEU A 50 1.84 0.44 -4.78
N SER A 51 2.81 -0.34 -5.27
CA SER A 51 2.59 -1.29 -6.37
C SER A 51 1.61 -2.41 -6.04
N LEU A 52 1.32 -2.65 -4.75
CA LEU A 52 0.28 -3.57 -4.34
C LEU A 52 -1.12 -3.03 -4.60
N THR A 53 -1.26 -1.72 -4.84
CA THR A 53 -2.50 -0.96 -5.10
C THR A 53 -3.52 -1.01 -3.96
N SER A 54 -4.51 -0.12 -3.98
CA SER A 54 -5.49 0.00 -2.90
C SER A 54 -6.51 -1.14 -2.87
N GLY A 55 -6.77 -1.72 -1.69
CA GLY A 55 -7.84 -2.70 -1.49
C GLY A 55 -7.63 -3.56 -0.25
N PRO A 56 -8.59 -4.46 0.06
CA PRO A 56 -8.42 -5.44 1.13
C PRO A 56 -7.16 -6.27 0.92
N THR A 57 -6.26 -6.23 1.89
CA THR A 57 -4.95 -6.87 1.82
C THR A 57 -4.78 -7.77 3.04
N PHE A 58 -4.33 -8.99 2.81
CA PHE A 58 -4.21 -10.02 3.84
C PHE A 58 -2.74 -10.35 4.06
N TRP A 59 -2.33 -10.45 5.32
CA TRP A 59 -0.98 -10.81 5.70
C TRP A 59 -0.91 -12.30 6.04
N MET A 60 0.01 -12.99 5.39
CA MET A 60 0.36 -14.37 5.69
C MET A 60 1.80 -14.43 6.15
N GLY A 61 2.00 -14.50 7.46
CA GLY A 61 3.29 -14.52 8.13
C GLY A 61 3.12 -14.25 9.62
N ALA A 62 4.23 -14.05 10.34
CA ALA A 62 4.15 -13.76 11.76
C ALA A 62 3.56 -12.36 12.02
N CYS A 63 2.71 -12.25 13.04
CA CYS A 63 2.20 -10.97 13.54
C CYS A 63 2.67 -10.77 14.98
N VAL A 64 3.70 -9.94 15.17
CA VAL A 64 4.34 -9.69 16.47
C VAL A 64 3.92 -8.30 16.92
N ASP A 65 3.46 -8.18 18.16
CA ASP A 65 2.97 -6.92 18.75
C ASP A 65 1.92 -6.19 17.87
N GLY A 66 1.10 -6.98 17.17
CA GLY A 66 0.04 -6.48 16.28
C GLY A 66 0.54 -5.96 14.93
N LYS A 67 1.79 -6.23 14.55
CA LYS A 67 2.38 -5.81 13.27
C LYS A 67 3.00 -6.98 12.51
N ALA A 68 2.96 -6.89 11.18
CA ALA A 68 3.59 -7.87 10.30
C ALA A 68 5.11 -7.90 10.54
N SER A 69 5.68 -9.09 10.72
CA SER A 69 7.10 -9.26 11.04
C SER A 69 7.64 -10.55 10.44
N GLY A 70 8.91 -10.52 10.03
CA GLY A 70 9.56 -11.65 9.39
C GLY A 70 9.15 -11.83 7.92
N GLU A 71 9.48 -12.98 7.37
CA GLU A 71 9.11 -13.35 6.00
C GLU A 71 7.61 -13.67 5.89
N GLY A 72 7.02 -13.34 4.75
CA GLY A 72 5.63 -13.65 4.47
C GLY A 72 5.11 -12.97 3.20
N MET A 73 3.78 -12.97 3.07
CA MET A 73 3.08 -12.44 1.91
C MET A 73 2.00 -11.43 2.30
N LEU A 74 1.95 -10.30 1.60
CA LEU A 74 0.75 -9.48 1.52
C LEU A 74 0.01 -9.82 0.22
N ARG A 75 -1.24 -10.27 0.31
CA ARG A 75 -2.06 -10.56 -0.87
C ARG A 75 -3.25 -9.60 -0.95
N ARG A 76 -3.32 -8.83 -2.03
CA ARG A 76 -4.53 -8.06 -2.35
C ARG A 76 -5.62 -9.01 -2.83
N ARG A 77 -6.85 -8.81 -2.34
CA ARG A 77 -8.03 -9.48 -2.87
C ARG A 77 -9.16 -8.47 -3.08
N ASP A 78 -9.68 -8.45 -4.29
CA ASP A 78 -10.90 -7.71 -4.62
C ASP A 78 -12.02 -8.74 -4.79
N GLY A 79 -12.75 -8.98 -3.69
CA GLY A 79 -13.72 -10.08 -3.62
C GLY A 79 -13.05 -11.45 -3.81
N GLY A 80 -13.49 -12.19 -4.82
CA GLY A 80 -12.93 -13.50 -5.17
C GLY A 80 -11.66 -13.44 -6.03
N GLN A 81 -11.32 -12.27 -6.59
CA GLN A 81 -10.19 -12.12 -7.50
C GLN A 81 -8.92 -11.77 -6.74
N ALA A 82 -7.86 -12.52 -7.04
CA ALA A 82 -6.56 -12.32 -6.45
C ALA A 82 -5.82 -11.22 -7.24
N GLY A 83 -5.46 -10.12 -6.58
CA GLY A 83 -4.69 -9.02 -7.15
C GLY A 83 -3.18 -9.22 -6.99
N PRO A 84 -2.38 -8.15 -7.12
CA PRO A 84 -0.94 -8.20 -6.84
C PRO A 84 -0.61 -8.77 -5.45
N ALA A 85 0.58 -9.35 -5.32
CA ALA A 85 1.12 -9.82 -4.04
C ALA A 85 2.52 -9.30 -3.79
N PHE A 86 2.80 -8.96 -2.54
CA PHE A 86 4.18 -8.78 -2.07
C PHE A 86 4.62 -10.06 -1.38
N PHE A 87 5.84 -10.50 -1.66
CA PHE A 87 6.55 -11.58 -0.99
C PHE A 87 7.89 -11.04 -0.49
N GLY A 88 8.13 -11.11 0.81
CA GLY A 88 9.38 -10.61 1.34
C GLY A 88 9.42 -10.55 2.85
N ARG A 89 10.36 -9.78 3.37
CA ARG A 89 10.55 -9.58 4.81
C ARG A 89 9.93 -8.26 5.28
N MET A 90 9.19 -8.35 6.37
CA MET A 90 8.60 -7.24 7.11
C MET A 90 9.32 -7.04 8.44
N LYS A 91 9.41 -5.80 8.88
CA LYS A 91 9.89 -5.43 10.22
C LYS A 91 9.01 -4.35 10.80
N GLU A 92 8.44 -4.62 11.98
CA GLU A 92 7.53 -3.68 12.65
C GLU A 92 6.39 -3.19 11.74
N GLY A 93 5.87 -4.06 10.88
CA GLY A 93 4.81 -3.75 9.93
C GLY A 93 5.29 -3.05 8.66
N VAL A 94 6.58 -2.74 8.49
CA VAL A 94 7.10 -2.07 7.29
C VAL A 94 7.86 -3.09 6.43
N PRO A 95 7.67 -3.12 5.10
CA PRO A 95 8.51 -3.93 4.23
C PRO A 95 9.96 -3.50 4.34
N GLU A 96 10.89 -4.46 4.41
CA GLU A 96 12.33 -4.18 4.32
C GLU A 96 12.83 -4.41 2.90
N ILE A 97 12.51 -5.57 2.34
CA ILE A 97 12.99 -6.05 1.04
C ILE A 97 12.10 -7.18 0.55
N GLY A 98 11.90 -7.27 -0.76
CA GLY A 98 11.17 -8.37 -1.37
C GLY A 98 10.75 -8.09 -2.80
N VAL A 99 9.73 -8.81 -3.25
CA VAL A 99 9.21 -8.76 -4.61
C VAL A 99 7.72 -8.48 -4.58
N VAL A 100 7.25 -7.58 -5.45
CA VAL A 100 5.84 -7.47 -5.80
C VAL A 100 5.62 -8.20 -7.12
N ASP A 101 4.78 -9.23 -7.05
CA ASP A 101 4.24 -10.00 -8.17
C ASP A 101 3.08 -9.23 -8.81
N LEU A 102 3.33 -8.72 -10.01
CA LEU A 102 2.42 -7.93 -10.82
C LEU A 102 1.98 -8.76 -12.04
N ALA A 103 0.88 -8.36 -12.68
CA ALA A 103 0.38 -9.06 -13.87
C ALA A 103 1.39 -9.12 -15.03
N GLU A 104 2.33 -8.17 -15.08
CA GLU A 104 3.31 -7.97 -16.15
C GLU A 104 4.75 -8.33 -15.75
N GLY A 105 4.96 -8.86 -14.53
CA GLY A 105 6.27 -9.28 -14.05
C GLY A 105 6.51 -8.96 -12.59
N PHE A 106 7.79 -8.79 -12.23
CA PHE A 106 8.22 -8.60 -10.84
C PHE A 106 8.84 -7.23 -10.63
N ARG A 107 8.45 -6.57 -9.53
CA ARG A 107 9.19 -5.44 -8.97
C ARG A 107 9.97 -5.92 -7.76
N ALA A 108 11.29 -5.83 -7.79
CA ALA A 108 12.16 -6.42 -6.77
C ALA A 108 13.13 -5.40 -6.19
N GLY A 109 13.34 -5.43 -4.88
CA GLY A 109 14.36 -4.64 -4.20
C GLY A 109 14.00 -4.29 -2.76
N SER A 110 14.78 -3.38 -2.19
CA SER A 110 14.55 -2.81 -0.86
C SER A 110 13.34 -1.87 -0.88
N PHE A 111 12.64 -1.76 0.24
CA PHE A 111 11.57 -0.79 0.41
C PHE A 111 12.17 0.61 0.57
N SER A 112 11.77 1.55 -0.29
CA SER A 112 12.26 2.92 -0.22
C SER A 112 11.20 3.90 -0.69
N GLY A 113 11.06 5.01 0.04
CA GLY A 113 9.91 5.91 -0.11
C GLY A 113 8.64 5.21 0.35
N ASP A 114 7.88 4.67 -0.59
CA ASP A 114 6.55 4.07 -0.42
C ASP A 114 6.35 2.77 -1.23
N ASP A 115 7.39 2.28 -1.90
CA ASP A 115 7.30 1.08 -2.74
C ASP A 115 8.58 0.23 -2.72
N ILE A 116 8.46 -0.98 -3.24
CA ILE A 116 9.58 -1.92 -3.43
C ILE A 116 10.44 -1.49 -4.62
N GLY A 117 11.76 -1.50 -4.46
CA GLY A 117 12.72 -1.16 -5.51
C GLY A 117 12.84 0.34 -5.80
N GLY A 118 12.02 1.19 -5.17
CA GLY A 118 12.10 2.65 -5.32
C GLY A 118 11.89 3.15 -6.76
N GLN A 119 12.31 4.40 -7.02
CA GLN A 119 12.22 5.07 -8.33
C GLN A 119 13.54 5.02 -9.12
N ALA A 120 14.65 4.62 -8.48
CA ALA A 120 15.95 4.44 -9.13
C ALA A 120 16.14 2.97 -9.50
N GLU A 121 17.04 2.66 -10.44
CA GLU A 121 17.40 1.26 -10.68
C GLU A 121 18.00 0.65 -9.39
N PRO A 122 17.47 -0.47 -8.91
CA PRO A 122 18.00 -1.12 -7.73
C PRO A 122 19.40 -1.66 -7.99
N ASP A 123 20.25 -1.60 -6.96
CA ASP A 123 21.54 -2.28 -6.99
C ASP A 123 21.35 -3.76 -7.38
N PRO A 124 22.16 -4.32 -8.30
CA PRO A 124 21.98 -5.68 -8.77
C PRO A 124 21.96 -6.72 -7.63
N GLN A 125 22.76 -6.51 -6.58
CA GLN A 125 22.81 -7.41 -5.43
C GLN A 125 21.54 -7.28 -4.57
N ASP A 126 21.01 -6.07 -4.41
CA ASP A 126 19.71 -5.86 -3.75
C ASP A 126 18.59 -6.58 -4.49
N ARG A 127 18.60 -6.55 -5.82
CA ARG A 127 17.62 -7.28 -6.63
C ARG A 127 17.71 -8.80 -6.43
N ILE A 128 18.92 -9.36 -6.45
CA ILE A 128 19.16 -10.79 -6.18
C ILE A 128 18.69 -11.16 -4.77
N ASN A 129 19.05 -10.36 -3.77
CA ASN A 129 18.65 -10.58 -2.38
C ASN A 129 17.12 -10.54 -2.22
N ALA A 130 16.45 -9.63 -2.92
CA ALA A 130 15.00 -9.52 -2.91
C ALA A 130 14.32 -10.78 -3.46
N PHE A 131 14.78 -11.30 -4.59
CA PHE A 131 14.26 -12.55 -5.15
C PHE A 131 14.50 -13.76 -4.24
N ARG A 132 15.69 -13.88 -3.65
CA ARG A 132 15.98 -14.95 -2.68
C ARG A 132 15.04 -14.92 -1.48
N ILE A 133 14.85 -13.74 -0.88
CA ILE A 133 13.96 -13.55 0.27
C ILE A 133 12.49 -13.79 -0.13
N ALA A 134 12.08 -13.36 -1.33
CA ALA A 134 10.73 -13.61 -1.83
C ALA A 134 10.47 -15.11 -2.06
N ALA A 135 11.45 -15.87 -2.56
CA ALA A 135 11.35 -17.31 -2.70
C ALA A 135 11.24 -18.03 -1.34
N GLU A 136 12.02 -17.60 -0.35
CA GLU A 136 11.92 -18.08 1.03
C GLU A 136 10.52 -17.80 1.62
N ALA A 137 10.02 -16.57 1.46
CA ALA A 137 8.67 -16.20 1.89
C ALA A 137 7.57 -17.02 1.18
N ALA A 138 7.67 -17.23 -0.13
CA ALA A 138 6.72 -18.05 -0.88
C ALA A 138 6.71 -19.52 -0.42
N ARG A 139 7.88 -20.08 -0.06
CA ARG A 139 7.96 -21.41 0.57
C ARG A 139 7.30 -21.47 1.94
N GLN A 140 7.44 -20.42 2.75
CA GLN A 140 6.74 -20.35 4.04
C GLN A 140 5.23 -20.33 3.86
N VAL A 141 4.74 -19.52 2.91
CA VAL A 141 3.32 -19.47 2.51
C VAL A 141 2.83 -20.83 2.01
N SER A 142 3.61 -21.52 1.19
CA SER A 142 3.33 -22.88 0.73
C SER A 142 3.18 -23.85 1.91
N ALA A 143 4.13 -23.84 2.85
CA ALA A 143 4.10 -24.68 4.03
C ALA A 143 2.89 -24.40 4.93
N GLN A 144 2.51 -23.13 5.09
CA GLN A 144 1.30 -22.75 5.82
C GLN A 144 0.04 -23.32 5.16
N TYR A 145 -0.13 -23.16 3.85
CA TYR A 145 -1.26 -23.76 3.14
C TYR A 145 -1.27 -25.29 3.21
N ALA A 146 -0.10 -25.94 3.20
CA ALA A 146 0.00 -27.38 3.39
C ALA A 146 -0.48 -27.81 4.78
N ALA A 147 -0.12 -27.06 5.83
CA ALA A 147 -0.59 -27.29 7.20
C ALA A 147 -2.11 -27.10 7.33
N GLU A 148 -2.69 -26.18 6.55
CA GLU A 148 -4.14 -25.96 6.42
C GLU A 148 -4.85 -26.99 5.54
N LYS A 149 -4.13 -28.03 5.06
CA LYS A 149 -4.62 -29.07 4.15
C LYS A 149 -5.11 -28.54 2.79
N ASN A 150 -4.61 -27.38 2.38
CA ASN A 150 -4.87 -26.80 1.07
C ASN A 150 -3.71 -27.13 0.10
N ALA A 151 -3.73 -28.34 -0.44
CA ALA A 151 -2.67 -28.83 -1.34
C ALA A 151 -2.54 -28.02 -2.65
N GLY A 152 -3.64 -27.43 -3.13
CA GLY A 152 -3.63 -26.62 -4.35
C GLY A 152 -2.84 -25.33 -4.18
N SER A 153 -3.14 -24.57 -3.12
CA SER A 153 -2.39 -23.34 -2.80
C SER A 153 -0.96 -23.66 -2.40
N ALA A 154 -0.72 -24.72 -1.63
CA ALA A 154 0.64 -25.13 -1.28
C ALA A 154 1.51 -25.36 -2.53
N ARG A 155 1.03 -26.17 -3.49
CA ARG A 155 1.75 -26.42 -4.73
C ARG A 155 1.98 -25.15 -5.53
N HIS A 156 0.97 -24.28 -5.63
CA HIS A 156 1.08 -23.03 -6.37
C HIS A 156 2.20 -22.14 -5.83
N TYR A 157 2.28 -21.94 -4.51
CA TYR A 157 3.32 -21.09 -3.91
C TYR A 157 4.70 -21.76 -3.91
N GLU A 158 4.77 -23.09 -3.87
CA GLU A 158 6.02 -23.82 -4.09
C GLU A 158 6.56 -23.64 -5.52
N GLU A 159 5.68 -23.66 -6.53
CA GLU A 159 6.05 -23.39 -7.92
C GLU A 159 6.50 -21.94 -8.10
N LEU A 160 5.77 -20.98 -7.50
CA LEU A 160 6.16 -19.57 -7.51
C LEU A 160 7.55 -19.36 -6.86
N ALA A 161 7.84 -20.02 -5.74
CA ALA A 161 9.15 -19.92 -5.10
C ALA A 161 10.27 -20.33 -6.06
N LYS A 162 10.09 -21.41 -6.82
CA LYS A 162 11.07 -21.86 -7.83
C LYS A 162 11.23 -20.86 -8.97
N THR A 163 10.13 -20.25 -9.44
CA THR A 163 10.18 -19.18 -10.44
C THR A 163 10.96 -17.96 -9.95
N LEU A 164 10.78 -17.59 -8.67
CA LEU A 164 11.51 -16.49 -8.05
C LEU A 164 13.02 -16.80 -7.91
N GLU A 165 13.39 -18.04 -7.58
CA GLU A 165 14.80 -18.46 -7.52
C GLU A 165 15.50 -18.38 -8.88
N GLN A 166 14.81 -18.75 -9.96
CA GLN A 166 15.36 -18.66 -11.32
C GLN A 166 15.68 -17.23 -11.76
N GLN A 167 15.20 -16.20 -11.03
CA GLN A 167 15.57 -14.80 -11.29
C GLN A 167 16.94 -14.43 -10.72
N THR A 168 17.57 -15.35 -9.97
CA THR A 168 18.88 -15.14 -9.33
C THR A 168 20.03 -15.89 -10.02
N ASP A 169 19.71 -16.78 -10.97
CA ASP A 169 20.67 -17.54 -11.79
C ASP A 169 21.18 -16.70 -12.98
#